data_AF-A0A5C7XFX7-F1
#
_entry.id   AF-A0A5C7XFX7-F1
#
_cell.length_a   1.000
_cell.length_b   1.000
_cell.length_c   1.000
_cell.angle_alpha   90.00
_cell.angle_beta   90.00
_cell.angle_gamma   90.00
#
_symmetry.space_group_name_H-M   'P 1'
#
loop_
_entity.id
_entity.type
_entity.pdbx_description
1 polymer ?
#
loop_
_entity_poly.entity_id
_entity_poly.type
_entity_poly.pdbx_seq_one_letter_code
_entity_poly.pdbx_strand_id
1 'polypeptide(L)'
;MLIAIAALFFGGFVLAGALRFSGWRPEGMKNHGELLDPPGDLRGVAARTADGGAYPWNPTERMWRIVVPVAKTCDARCAQLPADLELVRELLAQNADRVHVLWIGPFPEGGRRSAALRLMQDAPELRAGLPRQDDPKGTPVYVVDPNGFAILRYAPGSDPGHLRADLAKLLKLK
;
A
#
# COMPACT_ATOMS: atom_id res chain seq x y z
N MET A 1 -16.71 -43.76 -25.06
CA MET A 1 -15.38 -43.36 -24.54
C MET A 1 -14.94 -41.98 -25.07
N LEU A 2 -14.92 -41.77 -26.39
CA LEU A 2 -14.55 -40.47 -26.99
C LEU A 2 -15.41 -39.29 -26.52
N ILE A 3 -16.73 -39.47 -26.36
CA ILE A 3 -17.64 -38.42 -25.87
C ILE A 3 -17.28 -37.99 -24.44
N ALA A 4 -16.94 -38.95 -23.56
CA ALA A 4 -16.56 -38.64 -22.18
C ALA A 4 -15.23 -37.86 -22.14
N ILE A 5 -14.27 -38.23 -22.99
CA ILE A 5 -12.99 -37.51 -23.13
C ILE A 5 -13.24 -36.10 -23.67
N ALA A 6 -14.06 -35.95 -24.70
CA ALA A 6 -14.43 -34.65 -25.26
C ALA A 6 -15.13 -33.76 -24.22
N ALA A 7 -16.08 -34.31 -23.46
CA ALA A 7 -16.78 -33.58 -22.41
C ALA A 7 -15.83 -33.13 -21.28
N LEU A 8 -14.86 -33.97 -20.90
CA LEU A 8 -13.86 -33.61 -19.90
C LEU A 8 -12.96 -32.47 -20.38
N PHE A 9 -12.50 -32.54 -21.63
CA PHE A 9 -11.65 -31.52 -22.23
C PHE A 9 -12.41 -30.20 -22.45
N PHE A 10 -13.48 -30.22 -23.24
CA PHE A 10 -14.23 -29.01 -23.58
C PHE A 10 -15.03 -28.45 -22.41
N GLY A 11 -15.50 -29.31 -21.50
CA GLY A 11 -16.19 -28.88 -20.29
C GLY A 11 -15.30 -28.03 -19.38
N GLY A 12 -14.01 -28.38 -19.25
CA GLY A 12 -13.03 -27.55 -18.53
C GLY A 12 -12.87 -26.16 -19.15
N PHE A 13 -12.78 -26.06 -20.48
CA PHE A 13 -12.70 -24.76 -21.17
C PHE A 13 -13.97 -23.92 -21.02
N VAL A 14 -15.15 -24.54 -21.12
CA VAL A 14 -16.44 -23.86 -20.93
C VAL A 14 -16.56 -23.35 -19.49
N LEU A 15 -16.22 -24.17 -18.51
CA LEU A 15 -16.24 -23.78 -17.10
C LEU A 15 -15.25 -22.63 -16.81
N ALA A 16 -14.01 -22.73 -17.31
CA ALA A 16 -13.01 -21.69 -17.16
C ALA A 16 -13.45 -20.37 -17.82
N GLY A 17 -14.04 -20.44 -19.02
CA GLY A 17 -14.61 -19.29 -19.71
C GLY A 17 -15.73 -18.64 -18.91
N ALA A 18 -16.68 -19.42 -18.41
CA ALA A 18 -17.80 -18.91 -17.60
C ALA A 18 -17.31 -18.21 -16.33
N LEU A 19 -16.32 -18.76 -15.62
CA LEU A 19 -15.73 -18.12 -14.45
C LEU A 19 -15.00 -16.82 -14.83
N ARG A 20 -14.25 -16.81 -15.93
CA ARG A 20 -13.48 -15.64 -16.38
C ARG A 20 -14.37 -14.47 -16.84
N PHE A 21 -15.46 -14.75 -17.54
CA PHE A 21 -16.38 -13.73 -18.06
C PHE A 21 -17.45 -13.30 -17.05
N SER A 22 -17.74 -14.11 -16.03
CA SER A 22 -18.60 -13.70 -14.91
C SER A 22 -17.92 -12.75 -13.91
N GLY A 23 -16.61 -12.55 -14.03
CA GLY A 23 -15.83 -11.71 -13.10
C GLY A 23 -15.55 -12.38 -11.76
N TRP A 24 -15.91 -13.65 -11.60
CA TRP A 24 -15.66 -14.41 -10.38
C TRP A 24 -14.15 -14.55 -10.12
N ARG A 25 -13.74 -14.23 -8.90
CA ARG A 25 -12.37 -14.44 -8.39
C ARG A 25 -12.45 -15.11 -7.02
N PRO A 26 -11.59 -16.10 -6.73
CA PRO A 26 -11.55 -16.72 -5.41
C PRO A 26 -11.20 -15.67 -4.34
N GLU A 27 -11.88 -15.72 -3.19
CA GLU A 27 -11.76 -14.72 -2.12
C GLU A 27 -10.30 -14.53 -1.63
N GLY A 28 -9.49 -15.58 -1.64
CA GLY A 28 -8.07 -15.53 -1.25
C GLY A 28 -7.14 -14.74 -2.17
N MET A 29 -7.61 -14.36 -3.38
CA MET A 29 -6.84 -13.52 -4.31
C MET A 29 -7.17 -12.03 -4.23
N LYS A 30 -8.03 -11.62 -3.30
CA LYS A 30 -8.34 -10.21 -3.08
C LYS A 30 -7.32 -9.57 -2.12
N ASN A 31 -6.84 -8.38 -2.47
CA ASN A 31 -6.12 -7.54 -1.52
C ASN A 31 -7.11 -7.08 -0.44
N HIS A 32 -6.64 -6.90 0.78
CA HIS A 32 -7.46 -6.28 1.82
C HIS A 32 -7.55 -4.77 1.62
N GLY A 33 -6.46 -4.15 1.15
CA GLY A 33 -6.46 -2.77 0.67
C GLY A 33 -7.28 -2.62 -0.61
N GLU A 34 -7.89 -1.45 -0.78
CA GLU A 34 -8.54 -1.06 -2.02
C GLU A 34 -7.48 -0.88 -3.10
N LEU A 35 -7.56 -1.68 -4.17
CA LEU A 35 -6.72 -1.49 -5.36
C LEU A 35 -7.11 -0.19 -6.07
N LEU A 36 -6.15 0.70 -6.24
CA LEU A 36 -6.35 1.96 -6.95
C LEU A 36 -6.31 1.72 -8.45
N ASP A 37 -7.37 2.14 -9.15
CA ASP A 37 -7.50 2.09 -10.60
C ASP A 37 -8.13 3.41 -11.11
N PRO A 38 -7.35 4.32 -11.72
CA PRO A 38 -5.91 4.21 -11.97
C PRO A 38 -5.07 4.33 -10.66
N PRO A 39 -3.84 3.80 -10.64
CA PRO A 39 -2.92 4.00 -9.53
C PRO A 39 -2.52 5.48 -9.42
N GLY A 40 -2.19 5.93 -8.21
CA GLY A 40 -1.59 7.25 -8.02
C GLY A 40 -0.15 7.28 -8.54
N ASP A 41 0.28 8.38 -9.16
CA ASP A 41 1.62 8.49 -9.77
C ASP A 41 2.50 9.48 -9.01
N LEU A 42 3.62 9.01 -8.50
CA LEU A 42 4.63 9.79 -7.76
C LEU A 42 5.98 9.86 -8.48
N ARG A 43 6.11 9.31 -9.70
CA ARG A 43 7.41 9.17 -10.40
C ARG A 43 8.09 10.50 -10.74
N GLY A 44 7.31 11.56 -10.91
CA GLY A 44 7.82 12.91 -11.19
C GLY A 44 8.00 13.77 -9.95
N VAL A 45 7.69 13.26 -8.75
CA VAL A 45 7.67 14.08 -7.53
C VAL A 45 9.07 14.15 -6.93
N ALA A 46 9.65 15.34 -6.91
CA ALA A 46 10.90 15.64 -6.20
C ALA A 46 10.67 15.71 -4.68
N ALA A 47 10.37 14.56 -4.06
CA ALA A 47 10.05 14.46 -2.65
C ALA A 47 11.25 14.85 -1.78
N ARG A 48 10.97 15.56 -0.69
CA ARG A 48 11.96 16.01 0.28
C ARG A 48 11.58 15.54 1.68
N THR A 49 12.58 15.22 2.48
CA THR A 49 12.42 14.96 3.90
C THR A 49 12.21 16.28 4.65
N ALA A 50 11.56 16.23 5.81
CA ALA A 50 11.18 17.41 6.59
C ALA A 50 12.38 18.27 7.03
N ASP A 51 13.58 17.69 7.09
CA ASP A 51 14.86 18.36 7.35
C ASP A 51 15.49 19.03 6.10
N GLY A 52 14.82 18.94 4.94
CA GLY A 52 15.24 19.57 3.67
C GLY A 52 16.02 18.65 2.72
N GLY A 53 16.39 17.44 3.17
CA GLY A 53 17.06 16.44 2.36
C GLY A 53 16.21 15.98 1.16
N ALA A 54 16.86 15.53 0.09
CA ALA A 54 16.16 14.89 -1.01
C ALA A 54 15.84 13.43 -0.64
N TYR A 55 14.59 13.00 -0.87
CA TYR A 55 14.24 11.59 -0.75
C TYR A 55 14.56 10.86 -2.06
N PRO A 56 15.45 9.85 -2.05
CA PRO A 56 15.85 9.17 -3.28
C PRO A 56 14.74 8.20 -3.72
N TRP A 57 13.95 8.60 -4.71
CA TRP A 57 13.12 7.68 -5.48
C TRP A 57 14.04 6.81 -6.34
N ASN A 58 14.56 5.72 -5.76
CA ASN A 58 15.42 4.76 -6.44
C ASN A 58 14.66 3.44 -6.68
N PRO A 59 14.14 3.18 -7.90
CA PRO A 59 13.46 1.93 -8.22
C PRO A 59 14.37 0.70 -8.14
N THR A 60 15.67 0.87 -8.38
CA THR A 60 16.67 -0.22 -8.37
C THR A 60 16.83 -0.84 -6.99
N GLU A 61 16.65 -0.07 -5.92
CA GLU A 61 16.66 -0.59 -4.54
C GLU A 61 15.42 -1.41 -4.18
N ARG A 62 14.39 -1.41 -5.05
CA ARG A 62 13.17 -2.20 -4.90
C ARG A 62 12.45 -1.96 -3.56
N MET A 63 12.54 -0.73 -3.06
CA MET A 63 11.95 -0.30 -1.79
C MET A 63 10.44 -0.08 -1.95
N TRP A 64 9.66 -0.76 -1.14
CA TRP A 64 8.24 -0.47 -0.97
C TRP A 64 8.05 0.66 0.02
N ARG A 65 6.95 1.40 -0.09
CA ARG A 65 6.68 2.53 0.81
C ARG A 65 5.26 2.44 1.34
N ILE A 66 5.13 2.61 2.65
CA ILE A 66 3.86 2.93 3.30
C ILE A 66 3.79 4.45 3.39
N VAL A 67 2.75 5.07 2.84
CA VAL A 67 2.60 6.54 2.86
C VAL A 67 1.40 6.94 3.72
N VAL A 68 1.62 7.87 4.65
CA VAL A 68 0.63 8.37 5.60
C VAL A 68 0.46 9.88 5.40
N PRO A 69 -0.53 10.33 4.62
CA PRO A 69 -0.82 11.75 4.41
C PRO A 69 -1.73 12.30 5.51
N VAL A 70 -1.15 12.67 6.65
CA VAL A 70 -1.91 13.33 7.72
C VAL A 70 -2.38 14.69 7.24
N ALA A 71 -3.65 15.02 7.50
CA ALA A 71 -4.18 16.37 7.26
C ALA A 71 -3.60 17.37 8.28
N LYS A 72 -4.26 18.51 8.49
CA LYS A 72 -3.76 19.57 9.39
C LYS A 72 -3.66 19.16 10.86
N THR A 73 -4.42 18.16 11.30
CA THR A 73 -4.46 17.69 12.68
C THR A 73 -4.41 16.18 12.71
N CYS A 74 -3.68 15.63 13.68
CA CYS A 74 -3.63 14.20 13.96
C CYS A 74 -4.53 13.91 15.16
N ASP A 75 -5.64 13.23 14.94
CA ASP A 75 -6.55 12.79 16.01
C ASP A 75 -5.98 11.57 16.78
N ALA A 76 -6.74 11.07 17.76
CA ALA A 76 -6.30 9.92 18.56
C ALA A 76 -6.03 8.66 17.73
N ARG A 77 -6.76 8.44 16.63
CA ARG A 77 -6.55 7.28 15.75
C ARG A 77 -5.28 7.46 14.91
N CYS A 78 -5.05 8.66 14.40
CA CYS A 78 -3.81 9.02 13.72
C CYS A 78 -2.59 8.89 14.65
N ALA A 79 -2.73 9.27 15.93
CA ALA A 79 -1.66 9.16 16.92
C ALA A 79 -1.22 7.70 17.19
N GLN A 80 -2.10 6.73 16.93
CA GLN A 80 -1.82 5.31 17.07
C GLN A 80 -1.07 4.73 15.85
N LEU A 81 -1.21 5.33 14.66
CA LEU A 81 -0.62 4.82 13.41
C LEU A 81 0.89 4.55 13.49
N PRO A 82 1.75 5.40 14.10
CA PRO A 82 3.17 5.12 14.19
C PRO A 82 3.49 3.80 14.91
N ALA A 83 2.75 3.46 15.97
CA ALA A 83 2.93 2.22 16.70
C ALA A 83 2.44 1.02 15.89
N ASP A 84 1.28 1.16 15.25
CA ASP A 84 0.70 0.10 14.40
C ASP A 84 1.59 -0.22 13.20
N LEU A 85 2.13 0.81 12.54
CA LEU A 85 3.02 0.64 11.39
C LEU A 85 4.37 0.04 11.78
N GLU A 86 4.86 0.36 12.97
CA GLU A 86 6.06 -0.30 13.48
C GLU A 86 5.79 -1.79 13.76
N LEU A 87 4.66 -2.13 14.36
CA LEU A 87 4.27 -3.53 14.56
C LEU A 87 4.12 -4.27 13.21
N VAL A 88 3.49 -3.64 12.21
CA VAL A 88 3.42 -4.18 10.85
C VAL A 88 4.83 -4.48 10.32
N ARG A 89 5.76 -3.54 10.48
CA ARG A 89 7.15 -3.67 10.02
C ARG A 89 7.89 -4.79 10.75
N GLU A 90 7.81 -4.85 12.08
CA GLU A 90 8.41 -5.91 12.89
C GLU A 90 7.91 -7.30 12.45
N LEU A 91 6.61 -7.43 12.16
CA LEU A 91 5.99 -8.67 11.67
C LEU A 91 6.32 -9.01 10.21
N LEU A 92 6.99 -8.13 9.45
CA LEU A 92 7.58 -8.45 8.15
C LEU A 92 8.97 -9.09 8.26
N ALA A 93 9.56 -9.11 9.46
CA ALA A 93 10.85 -9.73 9.79
C ALA A 93 11.95 -9.33 8.79
N GLN A 94 12.61 -10.29 8.14
CA GLN A 94 13.68 -10.05 7.16
C GLN A 94 13.29 -9.14 5.97
N ASN A 95 11.99 -8.93 5.72
CA ASN A 95 11.54 -8.02 4.67
C ASN A 95 11.30 -6.58 5.15
N ALA A 96 11.42 -6.33 6.46
CA ALA A 96 11.23 -5.01 7.06
C ALA A 96 12.13 -3.93 6.45
N ASP A 97 13.38 -4.29 6.12
CA ASP A 97 14.37 -3.38 5.55
C ASP A 97 14.07 -2.97 4.11
N ARG A 98 13.08 -3.61 3.48
CA ARG A 98 12.61 -3.29 2.12
C ARG A 98 11.39 -2.36 2.12
N VAL A 99 11.03 -1.82 3.29
CA VAL A 99 9.84 -0.96 3.46
C VAL A 99 10.23 0.33 4.18
N HIS A 100 9.97 1.46 3.52
CA HIS A 100 10.00 2.78 4.17
C HIS A 100 8.60 3.20 4.63
N VAL A 101 8.53 4.00 5.69
CA VAL A 101 7.30 4.69 6.09
C VAL A 101 7.48 6.18 5.80
N LEU A 102 6.72 6.72 4.85
CA LEU A 102 6.73 8.13 4.49
C LEU A 102 5.57 8.83 5.19
N TRP A 103 5.88 9.72 6.12
CA TRP A 103 4.89 10.47 6.88
C TRP A 103 4.82 11.91 6.36
N ILE A 104 3.64 12.35 5.95
CA ILE A 104 3.42 13.69 5.39
C ILE A 104 2.49 14.45 6.33
N GLY A 105 2.89 15.66 6.73
CA GLY A 105 2.14 16.48 7.68
C GLY A 105 2.58 16.29 9.14
N PRO A 106 1.77 16.77 10.12
CA PRO A 106 2.13 16.73 11.53
C PRO A 106 2.35 15.31 12.04
N PHE A 107 3.50 15.08 12.69
CA PHE A 107 3.79 13.81 13.36
C PHE A 107 3.35 13.89 14.83
N PRO A 108 2.60 12.90 15.36
CA PRO A 108 2.10 12.94 16.73
C PRO A 108 3.23 12.95 17.75
N GLU A 109 3.03 13.72 18.82
CA GLU A 109 3.96 13.75 19.95
C GLU A 109 4.04 12.37 20.61
N GLY A 110 5.25 11.91 20.94
CA GLY A 110 5.47 10.57 21.48
C GLY A 110 5.33 9.41 20.47
N GLY A 111 5.00 9.70 19.20
CA GLY A 111 4.96 8.69 18.14
C GLY A 111 6.30 7.97 17.99
N ARG A 112 6.28 6.64 17.84
CA ARG A 112 7.50 5.85 17.69
C ARG A 112 8.22 6.21 16.38
N ARG A 113 9.48 6.62 16.49
CA ARG A 113 10.36 6.91 15.34
C ARG A 113 11.27 5.73 15.10
N SER A 114 10.99 4.96 14.05
CA SER A 114 11.86 3.85 13.64
C SER A 114 12.83 4.26 12.55
N ALA A 115 13.84 3.42 12.31
CA ALA A 115 14.84 3.66 11.26
C ALA A 115 14.23 3.67 9.84
N ALA A 116 13.03 3.11 9.65
CA ALA A 116 12.30 3.13 8.38
C ALA A 116 11.47 4.40 8.17
N LEU A 117 11.21 5.17 9.23
CA LEU A 117 10.42 6.39 9.16
C LEU A 117 11.19 7.49 8.43
N ARG A 118 10.51 8.14 7.49
CA ARG A 118 10.95 9.36 6.82
C ARG A 118 9.83 10.38 7.01
N LEU A 119 10.11 11.41 7.80
CA LEU A 119 9.23 12.58 7.85
C LEU A 119 9.46 13.35 6.55
N MET A 120 8.39 13.64 5.83
CA MET A 120 8.41 14.28 4.52
C MET A 120 7.94 15.73 4.64
N GLN A 121 8.44 16.59 3.75
CA GLN A 121 7.83 17.89 3.54
C GLN A 121 6.41 17.71 2.99
N ASP A 122 5.51 18.57 3.46
CA ASP A 122 4.13 18.59 3.00
C ASP A 122 4.04 19.33 1.65
N ALA A 123 4.36 18.61 0.58
CA ALA A 123 4.39 19.12 -0.79
C ALA A 123 3.07 18.82 -1.53
N PRO A 124 2.45 19.80 -2.22
CA PRO A 124 1.22 19.60 -2.99
C PRO A 124 1.32 18.49 -4.04
N GLU A 125 2.47 18.34 -4.69
CA GLU A 125 2.72 17.32 -5.71
C GLU A 125 2.71 15.91 -5.12
N LEU A 126 3.22 15.75 -3.90
CA LEU A 126 3.21 14.48 -3.18
C LEU A 126 1.78 14.10 -2.76
N ARG A 127 0.98 15.07 -2.33
CA ARG A 127 -0.44 14.88 -2.02
C ARG A 127 -1.29 14.56 -3.24
N ALA A 128 -1.04 15.23 -4.37
CA ALA A 128 -1.76 15.02 -5.62
C ALA A 128 -1.62 13.57 -6.16
N GLY A 129 -0.48 12.92 -5.91
CA GLY A 129 -0.26 11.52 -6.26
C GLY A 129 -0.92 10.49 -5.33
N LEU A 130 -1.71 10.92 -4.33
CA LEU A 130 -2.41 10.04 -3.38
C LEU A 130 -3.93 10.19 -3.52
N PRO A 131 -4.59 9.41 -4.41
CA PRO A 131 -6.01 9.56 -4.70
C PRO A 131 -6.89 9.35 -3.46
N ARG A 132 -7.81 10.30 -3.20
CA ARG A 132 -8.73 10.28 -2.04
C ARG A 132 -7.99 10.28 -0.69
N GLN A 133 -6.88 11.03 -0.59
CA GLN A 133 -6.18 11.26 0.69
C GLN A 133 -6.99 12.10 1.69
N ASP A 134 -7.81 13.04 1.21
CA ASP A 134 -8.68 13.86 2.05
C ASP A 134 -9.94 13.08 2.42
N ASP A 135 -9.79 12.08 3.30
CA ASP A 135 -10.89 11.25 3.78
C ASP A 135 -11.52 11.89 5.04
N PRO A 136 -12.84 12.19 5.04
CA PRO A 136 -13.49 12.79 6.21
C PRO A 136 -13.48 11.87 7.45
N LYS A 137 -13.19 10.57 7.31
CA LYS A 137 -13.09 9.62 8.42
C LYS A 137 -11.72 9.61 9.11
N GLY A 138 -10.75 10.38 8.61
CA GLY A 138 -9.42 10.51 9.20
C GLY A 138 -8.29 10.25 8.20
N THR A 139 -7.14 9.80 8.70
CA THR A 139 -5.93 9.61 7.86
C THR A 139 -5.94 8.23 7.18
N PRO A 140 -5.99 8.15 5.84
CA PRO A 140 -5.81 6.89 5.12
C PRO A 140 -4.32 6.48 5.06
N VAL A 141 -4.06 5.24 4.68
CA VAL A 141 -2.70 4.70 4.48
C VAL A 141 -2.58 4.15 3.07
N TYR A 142 -1.44 4.36 2.42
CA TYR A 142 -1.18 3.88 1.07
C TYR A 142 0.01 2.93 1.02
N VAL A 143 -0.03 1.98 0.09
CA VAL A 143 1.16 1.24 -0.36
C VAL A 143 1.57 1.77 -1.71
N VAL A 144 2.81 2.24 -1.78
CA VAL A 144 3.49 2.69 -2.98
C VAL A 144 4.54 1.67 -3.38
N ASP A 145 4.50 1.26 -4.65
CA ASP A 145 5.41 0.28 -5.21
C ASP A 145 6.84 0.85 -5.37
N PRO A 146 7.83 0.02 -5.72
CA PRO A 146 9.18 0.50 -5.94
C PRO A 146 9.34 1.51 -7.07
N ASN A 147 8.45 1.48 -8.05
CA ASN A 147 8.47 2.36 -9.21
C ASN A 147 7.78 3.71 -8.93
N GLY A 148 7.22 3.93 -7.74
CA GLY A 148 6.58 5.20 -7.39
C GLY A 148 5.09 5.27 -7.71
N PHE A 149 4.38 4.14 -7.81
CA PHE A 149 2.92 4.12 -7.95
C PHE A 149 2.23 3.80 -6.63
N ALA A 150 1.28 4.62 -6.21
CA ALA A 150 0.35 4.28 -5.14
C ALA A 150 -0.67 3.27 -5.68
N ILE A 151 -0.56 2.01 -5.23
CA ILE A 151 -1.35 0.90 -5.76
C ILE A 151 -2.45 0.42 -4.83
N LEU A 152 -2.25 0.53 -3.50
CA LEU A 152 -3.26 0.16 -2.51
C LEU A 152 -3.56 1.34 -1.60
N ARG A 153 -4.84 1.46 -1.23
CA ARG A 153 -5.35 2.41 -0.23
C ARG A 153 -6.08 1.66 0.88
N TYR A 154 -5.80 2.04 2.11
CA TYR A 154 -6.48 1.58 3.31
C TYR A 154 -7.25 2.76 3.89
N ALA A 155 -8.56 2.57 4.09
CA ALA A 155 -9.40 3.59 4.70
C ALA A 155 -8.96 3.86 6.16
N PRO A 156 -9.23 5.05 6.71
CA PRO A 156 -8.94 5.34 8.10
C PRO A 156 -9.55 4.29 9.04
N GLY A 157 -8.76 3.77 9.97
CA GLY A 157 -9.18 2.72 10.91
C GLY A 157 -9.22 1.31 10.35
N SER A 158 -8.67 1.07 9.16
CA SER A 158 -8.43 -0.29 8.67
C SER A 158 -7.50 -1.07 9.61
N ASP A 159 -7.70 -2.38 9.69
CA ASP A 159 -6.85 -3.28 10.48
C ASP A 159 -5.39 -3.27 9.94
N PRO A 160 -4.38 -2.92 10.76
CA PRO A 160 -2.96 -3.00 10.37
C PRO A 160 -2.52 -4.41 9.93
N GLY A 161 -3.15 -5.46 10.45
CA GLY A 161 -2.90 -6.85 10.05
C GLY A 161 -3.18 -7.11 8.57
N HIS A 162 -4.17 -6.42 7.99
CA HIS A 162 -4.48 -6.45 6.57
C HIS A 162 -3.36 -5.83 5.72
N LEU A 163 -2.84 -4.67 6.14
CA LEU A 163 -1.70 -4.03 5.49
C LEU A 163 -0.47 -4.96 5.50
N ARG A 164 -0.18 -5.56 6.66
CA ARG A 164 0.90 -6.55 6.80
C ARG A 164 0.71 -7.74 5.85
N ALA A 165 -0.50 -8.30 5.78
CA ALA A 165 -0.80 -9.46 4.94
C ALA A 165 -0.58 -9.16 3.45
N ASP A 166 -1.04 -8.00 2.98
CA ASP A 166 -0.85 -7.59 1.59
C ASP A 166 0.63 -7.27 1.29
N LEU A 167 1.34 -6.53 2.15
CA LEU A 167 2.78 -6.29 1.99
C LEU A 167 3.58 -7.59 1.96
N ALA A 168 3.26 -8.56 2.81
CA ALA A 168 3.92 -9.87 2.83
C ALA A 168 3.71 -10.66 1.54
N LYS A 169 2.58 -10.48 0.83
CA LYS A 169 2.36 -11.03 -0.50
C LYS A 169 3.19 -10.28 -1.55
N LEU A 170 3.14 -8.95 -1.55
CA LEU A 170 3.83 -8.09 -2.51
C LEU A 170 5.35 -8.24 -2.47
N LEU A 171 5.93 -8.34 -1.27
CA LEU A 171 7.38 -8.47 -1.07
C LEU A 171 7.97 -9.80 -1.58
N LYS A 172 7.13 -10.84 -1.75
CA LYS A 172 7.52 -12.13 -2.34
C LYS A 172 7.61 -12.08 -3.87
N LEU A 173 6.94 -11.12 -4.50
CA LEU A 173 6.97 -10.95 -5.95
C LEU A 173 8.36 -10.42 -6.34
N LYS A 174 9.12 -11.27 -7.03
CA LYS A 174 10.42 -10.93 -7.62
C LYS A 174 10.24 -10.31 -8.99
#